data_AF-A0A8J9VJV5-F1
#
_entry.id   AF-A0A8J9VJV5-F1
#
_cell.length_a   1.000
_cell.length_b   1.000
_cell.length_c   1.000
_cell.angle_alpha   90.00
_cell.angle_beta   90.00
_cell.angle_gamma   90.00
#
_symmetry.space_group_name_H-M   'P 1'
#
loop_
_entity.id
_entity.type
_entity.pdbx_description
1 polymer ?
#
loop_
_entity_poly.entity_id
_entity_poly.type
_entity_poly.pdbx_seq_one_letter_code
_entity_poly.pdbx_strand_id
1 'polypeptide(L)'
;MAEAVEAVEAVEVSSGALAGPSSRAPEADADERRRARDPPIIYTDIDGAVEFEALVAALEGVELSAEERQSLDELQQYLVAGEGSWVLGDEFLTFVGRVLTDAGVGSAARVALLRALAAAARRDDAALLLHQDRRAHALLAYAHGVEELSAAERLAAAQFLCNVFAHAAASEWPLYISEWTAGGRALSNLRVTTKLCVHCVLSADAALRDAGTALLYNIAAKEVKTVMFDEVCVELCMAALQLVAWAPPEEALWRALAALARLVHHSQEVPQLVAMVGPDPAAFRGTSPRVDEQIDIIMQKVASVAS
;
A
#
# COMPACT_ATOMS: atom_id res chain seq x y z
N MET A 1 38.30 71.26 -11.71
CA MET A 1 37.34 71.18 -10.59
C MET A 1 36.59 69.87 -10.74
N ALA A 2 36.34 69.21 -9.61
CA ALA A 2 36.11 67.78 -9.45
C ALA A 2 34.75 67.25 -9.91
N GLU A 3 34.67 65.91 -9.98
CA GLU A 3 33.51 64.97 -9.96
C GLU A 3 33.49 64.06 -11.20
N ALA A 4 33.18 62.77 -11.16
CA ALA A 4 33.00 61.75 -10.12
C ALA A 4 33.15 60.41 -10.88
N VAL A 5 33.86 59.43 -10.33
CA VAL A 5 33.96 58.07 -10.91
C VAL A 5 33.23 57.13 -9.97
N GLU A 6 32.06 56.69 -10.39
CA GLU A 6 31.31 55.60 -9.76
C GLU A 6 31.71 54.30 -10.48
N ALA A 7 32.46 53.44 -9.80
CA ALA A 7 32.86 52.14 -10.31
C ALA A 7 31.86 51.08 -9.83
N VAL A 8 31.24 50.40 -10.79
CA VAL A 8 30.36 49.25 -10.59
C VAL A 8 31.24 48.03 -10.25
N GLU A 9 31.15 47.52 -9.03
CA GLU A 9 31.83 46.28 -8.63
C GLU A 9 31.11 45.05 -9.21
N ALA A 10 31.91 44.18 -9.83
CA ALA A 10 31.50 42.92 -10.41
C ALA A 10 31.17 41.89 -9.31
N VAL A 11 30.03 41.21 -9.45
CA VAL A 11 29.63 40.10 -8.59
C VAL A 11 30.46 38.87 -8.94
N GLU A 12 31.43 38.52 -8.09
CA GLU A 12 32.08 37.21 -8.12
C GLU A 12 31.17 36.14 -7.51
N VAL A 13 30.79 35.16 -8.32
CA VAL A 13 30.05 33.97 -7.91
C VAL A 13 31.02 33.02 -7.20
N SER A 14 31.03 33.05 -5.87
CA SER A 14 31.77 32.09 -5.05
C SER A 14 30.95 30.81 -4.84
N SER A 15 31.43 29.72 -5.43
CA SER A 15 31.02 28.34 -5.17
C SER A 15 31.31 27.94 -3.72
N GLY A 16 30.27 27.52 -2.99
CA GLY A 16 30.41 26.97 -1.64
C GLY A 16 29.12 26.31 -1.18
N ALA A 17 28.93 25.06 -1.59
CA ALA A 17 27.90 24.19 -1.04
C ALA A 17 28.16 23.95 0.44
N LEU A 18 27.26 24.41 1.31
CA LEU A 18 27.20 23.99 2.71
C LEU A 18 25.95 23.14 2.88
N ALA A 19 26.15 21.82 2.85
CA ALA A 19 25.17 20.85 3.32
C ALA A 19 24.91 21.08 4.82
N GLY A 20 23.64 21.30 5.17
CA GLY A 20 23.22 21.34 6.57
C GLY A 20 23.41 19.98 7.27
N PRO A 21 23.51 19.95 8.61
CA PRO A 21 23.79 18.73 9.34
C PRO A 21 22.60 17.76 9.24
N SER A 22 22.80 16.65 8.53
CA SER A 22 21.92 15.48 8.61
C SER A 22 22.05 14.90 10.01
N SER A 23 21.03 15.09 10.84
CA SER A 23 20.90 14.44 12.13
C SER A 23 20.68 12.93 11.93
N ARG A 24 21.78 12.18 11.82
CA ARG A 24 21.77 10.72 12.01
C ARG A 24 21.39 10.46 13.46
N ALA A 25 20.13 10.14 13.72
CA ALA A 25 19.79 9.38 14.91
C ALA A 25 20.63 8.08 14.90
N PRO A 26 21.16 7.62 16.05
CA PRO A 26 21.96 6.39 16.08
C PRO A 26 21.13 5.22 15.56
N GLU A 27 21.72 4.40 14.67
CA GLU A 27 21.04 3.29 13.99
C GLU A 27 20.37 2.30 14.97
N ALA A 28 20.91 2.19 16.20
CA ALA A 28 20.33 1.40 17.29
C ALA A 28 18.96 1.93 17.77
N ASP A 29 18.76 3.26 17.88
CA ASP A 29 17.46 3.86 18.24
C ASP A 29 16.44 3.65 17.12
N ALA A 30 16.89 3.68 15.86
CA ALA A 30 16.03 3.41 14.70
C ALA A 30 15.61 1.93 14.64
N ASP A 31 16.51 1.02 15.01
CA ASP A 31 16.24 -0.42 15.07
C ASP A 31 15.35 -0.81 16.27
N GLU A 32 15.53 -0.20 17.44
CA GLU A 32 14.61 -0.36 18.57
C GLU A 32 13.21 0.19 18.25
N ARG A 33 13.13 1.36 17.59
CA ARG A 33 11.87 1.89 17.07
C ARG A 33 11.27 1.05 15.96
N ARG A 34 12.06 0.24 15.23
CA ARG A 34 11.54 -0.74 14.27
C ARG A 34 11.01 -1.99 14.94
N ARG A 35 11.65 -2.44 16.02
CA ARG A 35 11.25 -3.61 16.82
C ARG A 35 10.06 -3.36 17.73
N ALA A 36 9.84 -2.10 18.15
CA ALA A 36 8.68 -1.67 18.92
C ALA A 36 7.42 -1.42 18.06
N ARG A 37 7.47 -1.70 16.76
CA ARG A 37 6.31 -1.52 15.87
C ARG A 37 5.41 -2.74 15.92
N ASP A 38 4.12 -2.48 15.94
CA ASP A 38 3.17 -3.52 15.60
C ASP A 38 3.45 -4.00 14.16
N PRO A 39 3.58 -5.33 13.95
CA PRO A 39 3.89 -5.88 12.64
C PRO A 39 2.73 -5.65 11.66
N PRO A 40 3.02 -5.54 10.34
CA PRO A 40 1.98 -5.49 9.33
C PRO A 40 1.17 -6.79 9.34
N ILE A 41 -0.10 -6.69 8.98
CA ILE A 41 -1.00 -7.83 8.82
C ILE A 41 -0.79 -8.39 7.41
N ILE A 42 -0.32 -9.63 7.33
CA ILE A 42 0.04 -10.32 6.09
C ILE A 42 -0.62 -11.70 6.03
N TYR A 43 -0.80 -12.21 4.81
CA TYR A 43 -1.39 -13.51 4.50
C TYR A 43 -0.28 -14.54 4.28
N THR A 44 0.03 -15.29 5.34
CA THR A 44 1.14 -16.26 5.34
C THR A 44 0.76 -17.64 4.83
N ASP A 45 -0.54 -17.91 4.75
CA ASP A 45 -1.18 -19.13 4.29
C ASP A 45 -1.22 -19.28 2.76
N ILE A 46 -0.79 -18.26 2.02
CA ILE A 46 -0.68 -18.29 0.55
C ILE A 46 0.65 -18.95 0.15
N ASP A 47 0.57 -20.21 -0.27
CA ASP A 47 1.73 -21.01 -0.69
C ASP A 47 2.10 -20.77 -2.16
N GLY A 48 3.33 -20.30 -2.42
CA GLY A 48 3.76 -19.91 -3.76
C GLY A 48 3.78 -21.06 -4.78
N ALA A 49 4.06 -22.30 -4.35
CA ALA A 49 4.09 -23.44 -5.26
C ALA A 49 2.66 -23.88 -5.63
N VAL A 50 1.75 -23.90 -4.66
CA VAL A 50 0.34 -24.20 -4.90
C VAL A 50 -0.30 -23.16 -5.81
N GLU A 51 -0.05 -21.87 -5.57
CA GLU A 51 -0.60 -20.80 -6.42
C GLU A 51 0.02 -20.80 -7.83
N PHE A 52 1.29 -21.18 -7.97
CA PHE A 52 1.93 -21.36 -9.27
C PHE A 52 1.26 -22.50 -10.07
N GLU A 53 1.03 -23.66 -9.44
CA GLU A 53 0.33 -24.78 -10.08
C GLU A 53 -1.09 -24.39 -10.50
N ALA A 54 -1.80 -23.65 -9.64
CA ALA A 54 -3.13 -23.13 -9.97
C ALA A 54 -3.10 -22.16 -11.15
N LEU A 55 -2.06 -21.32 -11.27
CA LEU A 55 -1.88 -20.41 -12.40
C LEU A 55 -1.63 -21.18 -13.69
N VAL A 56 -0.75 -22.17 -13.69
CA VAL A 56 -0.46 -23.01 -14.86
C VAL A 56 -1.74 -23.71 -15.34
N ALA A 57 -2.50 -24.31 -14.43
CA ALA A 57 -3.77 -24.97 -14.75
C ALA A 57 -4.81 -23.97 -15.30
N ALA A 58 -4.89 -22.76 -14.73
CA ALA A 58 -5.83 -21.74 -15.18
C ALA A 58 -5.44 -21.10 -16.53
N LEU A 59 -4.18 -21.22 -16.96
CA LEU A 59 -3.69 -20.79 -18.26
C LEU A 59 -3.79 -21.88 -19.33
N GLU A 60 -4.28 -23.08 -19.01
CA GLU A 60 -4.52 -24.12 -20.01
C GLU A 60 -5.45 -23.62 -21.12
N GLY A 61 -5.00 -23.76 -22.38
CA GLY A 61 -5.74 -23.29 -23.56
C GLY A 61 -5.54 -21.81 -23.89
N VAL A 62 -4.83 -21.03 -23.05
CA VAL A 62 -4.39 -19.68 -23.41
C VAL A 62 -3.17 -19.77 -24.32
N GLU A 63 -3.24 -19.15 -25.49
CA GLU A 63 -2.07 -19.04 -26.37
C GLU A 63 -1.04 -18.09 -25.76
N LEU A 64 0.08 -18.67 -25.32
CA LEU A 64 1.26 -17.95 -24.84
C LEU A 64 2.31 -17.82 -25.94
N SER A 65 3.01 -16.69 -25.99
CA SER A 65 4.21 -16.49 -26.80
C SER A 65 5.41 -17.24 -26.22
N ALA A 66 6.56 -17.21 -26.90
CA ALA A 66 7.79 -17.79 -26.36
C ALA A 66 8.28 -17.05 -25.11
N GLU A 67 8.17 -15.72 -25.14
CA GLU A 67 8.55 -14.80 -24.06
C GLU A 67 7.65 -14.95 -22.83
N GLU A 68 6.36 -15.21 -23.03
CA GLU A 68 5.41 -15.44 -21.94
C GLU A 68 5.58 -16.82 -21.29
N ARG A 69 5.88 -17.85 -22.10
CA ARG A 69 6.29 -19.16 -21.57
C ARG A 69 7.55 -19.04 -20.72
N GLN A 70 8.54 -18.29 -21.23
CA GLN A 70 9.76 -17.99 -20.48
C GLN A 70 9.44 -17.25 -19.17
N SER A 71 8.56 -16.25 -19.18
CA SER A 71 8.12 -15.53 -17.98
C SER A 71 7.43 -16.45 -16.95
N LEU A 72 6.69 -17.46 -17.41
CA LEU A 72 6.07 -18.47 -16.56
C LEU A 72 7.13 -19.40 -15.92
N ASP A 73 8.15 -19.80 -16.68
CA ASP A 73 9.28 -20.59 -16.17
C ASP A 73 10.13 -19.81 -15.15
N GLU A 74 10.33 -18.51 -15.38
CA GLU A 74 11.00 -17.61 -14.43
C GLU A 74 10.22 -17.48 -13.12
N LEU A 75 8.89 -17.38 -13.20
CA LEU A 75 8.03 -17.39 -12.03
C LEU A 75 8.14 -18.70 -11.24
N GLN A 76 8.25 -19.83 -11.93
CA GLN A 76 8.49 -21.12 -11.29
C GLN A 76 9.82 -21.14 -10.54
N GLN A 77 10.89 -20.67 -11.18
CA GLN A 77 12.21 -20.61 -10.55
C GLN A 77 12.16 -19.74 -9.29
N TYR A 78 11.47 -18.61 -9.36
CA TYR A 78 11.32 -17.69 -8.24
C TYR A 78 10.43 -18.25 -7.12
N LEU A 79 9.26 -18.80 -7.41
CA LEU A 79 8.32 -19.24 -6.36
C LEU A 79 8.57 -20.65 -5.84
N VAL A 80 9.04 -21.55 -6.71
CA VAL A 80 9.13 -22.99 -6.42
C VAL A 80 10.58 -23.42 -6.19
N ALA A 81 11.50 -23.03 -7.08
CA ALA A 81 12.91 -23.40 -6.93
C ALA A 81 13.65 -22.55 -5.88
N GLY A 82 13.05 -21.44 -5.44
CA GLY A 82 13.63 -20.55 -4.43
C GLY A 82 14.76 -19.67 -4.96
N GLU A 83 14.87 -19.53 -6.28
CA GLU A 83 15.82 -18.60 -6.91
C GLU A 83 15.46 -17.15 -6.56
N GLY A 84 16.41 -16.22 -6.64
CA GLY A 84 16.16 -14.81 -6.35
C GLY A 84 15.47 -14.04 -7.47
N SER A 85 15.01 -12.82 -7.18
CA SER A 85 14.25 -12.00 -8.12
C SER A 85 15.02 -11.65 -9.40
N TRP A 86 16.33 -11.88 -9.45
CA TRP A 86 17.17 -11.71 -10.64
C TRP A 86 16.80 -12.67 -11.79
N VAL A 87 16.07 -13.76 -11.51
CA VAL A 87 15.57 -14.66 -12.55
C VAL A 87 14.41 -14.07 -13.34
N LEU A 88 13.70 -13.08 -12.78
CA LEU A 88 12.59 -12.41 -13.44
C LEU A 88 13.13 -11.43 -14.47
N GLY A 89 12.90 -11.74 -15.75
CA GLY A 89 13.40 -10.97 -16.87
C GLY A 89 12.61 -9.69 -17.15
N ASP A 90 13.10 -8.89 -18.10
CA ASP A 90 12.50 -7.60 -18.48
C ASP A 90 11.05 -7.73 -18.99
N GLU A 91 10.68 -8.86 -19.58
CA GLU A 91 9.34 -9.13 -20.11
C GLU A 91 8.34 -9.65 -19.07
N PHE A 92 8.80 -9.98 -17.86
CA PHE A 92 7.96 -10.60 -16.84
C PHE A 92 6.76 -9.71 -16.47
N LEU A 93 6.97 -8.40 -16.31
CA LEU A 93 5.88 -7.47 -16.00
C LEU A 93 4.96 -7.20 -17.21
N THR A 94 5.45 -7.35 -18.44
CA THR A 94 4.63 -7.34 -19.64
C THR A 94 3.68 -8.53 -19.64
N PHE A 95 4.19 -9.73 -19.33
CA PHE A 95 3.40 -10.95 -19.18
C PHE A 95 2.33 -10.80 -18.09
N VAL A 96 2.71 -10.30 -16.90
CA VAL A 96 1.77 -10.00 -15.80
C VAL A 96 0.66 -9.06 -16.28
N GLY A 97 1.01 -7.96 -16.94
CA GLY A 97 0.05 -7.01 -17.49
C GLY A 97 -0.93 -7.63 -18.47
N ARG A 98 -0.47 -8.51 -19.36
CA ARG A 98 -1.35 -9.23 -20.29
C ARG A 98 -2.31 -10.15 -19.55
N VAL A 99 -1.83 -11.01 -18.65
CA VAL A 99 -2.69 -11.94 -17.90
C VAL A 99 -3.80 -11.19 -17.16
N LEU A 100 -3.48 -10.02 -16.59
CA LEU A 100 -4.44 -9.20 -15.85
C LEU A 100 -5.47 -8.50 -16.74
N THR A 101 -5.11 -8.09 -17.96
CA THR A 101 -5.93 -7.16 -18.76
C THR A 101 -6.54 -7.78 -20.01
N ASP A 102 -6.00 -8.88 -20.52
CA ASP A 102 -6.48 -9.55 -21.73
C ASP A 102 -7.86 -10.19 -21.46
N ALA A 103 -8.84 -9.85 -22.30
CA ALA A 103 -10.20 -10.37 -22.20
C ALA A 103 -10.29 -11.88 -22.50
N GLY A 104 -9.32 -12.43 -23.25
CA GLY A 104 -9.20 -13.86 -23.51
C GLY A 104 -8.67 -14.66 -22.32
N VAL A 105 -8.14 -13.99 -21.28
CA VAL A 105 -7.65 -14.63 -20.06
C VAL A 105 -8.73 -14.62 -18.99
N GLY A 106 -9.08 -15.82 -18.52
CA GLY A 106 -10.14 -16.01 -17.53
C GLY A 106 -9.79 -15.47 -16.14
N SER A 107 -10.82 -15.13 -15.36
CA SER A 107 -10.66 -14.60 -14.00
C SER A 107 -9.88 -15.53 -13.06
N ALA A 108 -10.00 -16.86 -13.23
CA ALA A 108 -9.24 -17.83 -12.45
C ALA A 108 -7.71 -17.65 -12.59
N ALA A 109 -7.22 -17.35 -13.80
CA ALA A 109 -5.80 -17.11 -14.05
C ALA A 109 -5.35 -15.79 -13.42
N ARG A 110 -6.18 -14.75 -13.46
CA ARG A 110 -5.91 -13.45 -12.82
C ARG A 110 -5.80 -13.59 -11.30
N VAL A 111 -6.73 -14.34 -10.69
CA VAL A 111 -6.71 -14.63 -9.25
C VAL A 111 -5.47 -15.43 -8.88
N ALA A 112 -5.17 -16.51 -9.59
CA ALA A 112 -3.99 -17.34 -9.32
C ALA A 112 -2.69 -16.54 -9.48
N LEU A 113 -2.58 -15.69 -10.51
CA LEU A 113 -1.43 -14.81 -10.69
C LEU A 113 -1.28 -13.83 -9.52
N LEU A 114 -2.36 -13.15 -9.11
CA LEU A 114 -2.31 -12.22 -7.98
C LEU A 114 -1.93 -12.92 -6.67
N ARG A 115 -2.39 -14.16 -6.45
CA ARG A 115 -2.03 -14.95 -5.27
C ARG A 115 -0.58 -15.44 -5.33
N ALA A 116 -0.09 -15.87 -6.50
CA ALA A 116 1.32 -16.17 -6.73
C ALA A 116 2.21 -14.94 -6.44
N LEU A 117 1.79 -13.76 -6.91
CA LEU A 117 2.44 -12.48 -6.61
C LEU A 117 2.35 -12.12 -5.12
N ALA A 118 1.25 -12.46 -4.44
CA ALA A 118 1.11 -12.26 -2.98
C ALA A 118 2.10 -13.13 -2.20
N ALA A 119 2.35 -14.38 -2.64
CA ALA A 119 3.39 -15.21 -2.08
C ALA A 119 4.79 -14.62 -2.33
N ALA A 120 5.05 -14.19 -3.56
CA ALA A 120 6.29 -13.51 -3.97
C ALA A 120 6.57 -12.24 -3.17
N ALA A 121 5.55 -11.41 -2.87
CA ALA A 121 5.70 -10.15 -2.17
C ALA A 121 6.24 -10.30 -0.73
N ARG A 122 6.16 -11.49 -0.15
CA ARG A 122 6.73 -11.82 1.17
C ARG A 122 8.24 -12.06 1.14
N ARG A 123 8.86 -12.10 -0.04
CA ARG A 123 10.31 -12.24 -0.19
C ARG A 123 10.99 -10.87 -0.05
N ASP A 124 12.19 -10.86 0.51
CA ASP A 124 12.97 -9.65 0.80
C ASP A 124 13.43 -8.90 -0.46
N ASP A 125 13.65 -9.64 -1.55
CA ASP A 125 14.05 -9.15 -2.86
C ASP A 125 12.88 -8.68 -3.75
N ALA A 126 11.63 -8.89 -3.33
CA ALA A 126 10.43 -8.53 -4.11
C ALA A 126 10.35 -7.03 -4.45
N ALA A 127 10.97 -6.16 -3.64
CA ALA A 127 11.03 -4.73 -3.91
C ALA A 127 11.71 -4.40 -5.25
N LEU A 128 12.68 -5.21 -5.69
CA LEU A 128 13.38 -5.00 -6.96
C LEU A 128 12.43 -5.12 -8.16
N LEU A 129 11.56 -6.13 -8.14
CA LEU A 129 10.50 -6.32 -9.14
C LEU A 129 9.50 -5.16 -9.10
N LEU A 130 9.01 -4.80 -7.92
CA LEU A 130 8.02 -3.72 -7.76
C LEU A 130 8.55 -2.37 -8.26
N HIS A 131 9.84 -2.09 -8.06
CA HIS A 131 10.47 -0.89 -8.60
C HIS A 131 10.56 -0.87 -10.14
N GLN A 132 10.56 -2.02 -10.80
CA GLN A 132 10.50 -2.09 -12.27
C GLN A 132 9.10 -1.80 -12.80
N ASP A 133 8.05 -2.10 -12.04
CA ASP A 133 6.65 -1.85 -12.43
C ASP A 133 6.35 -0.36 -12.65
N ARG A 134 7.16 0.57 -12.13
CA ARG A 134 7.03 2.01 -12.41
C ARG A 134 7.06 2.41 -13.90
N ARG A 135 7.42 1.48 -14.81
CA ARG A 135 7.40 1.70 -16.26
C ARG A 135 6.02 1.46 -16.86
N ALA A 136 5.35 0.39 -16.45
CA ALA A 136 4.11 -0.09 -17.05
C ALA A 136 2.89 0.11 -16.14
N HIS A 137 3.10 0.21 -14.83
CA HIS A 137 2.10 0.27 -13.78
C HIS A 137 1.06 -0.85 -13.90
N ALA A 138 1.47 -2.04 -14.35
CA ALA A 138 0.56 -3.10 -14.76
C ALA A 138 -0.35 -3.55 -13.61
N LEU A 139 0.24 -3.69 -12.41
CA LEU A 139 -0.44 -4.16 -11.21
C LEU A 139 -1.49 -3.16 -10.71
N LEU A 140 -1.13 -1.87 -10.62
CA LEU A 140 -2.02 -0.85 -10.09
C LEU A 140 -2.96 -0.26 -11.14
N ALA A 141 -2.63 -0.34 -12.43
CA ALA A 141 -3.59 -0.09 -13.50
C ALA A 141 -4.74 -1.09 -13.43
N TYR A 142 -4.45 -2.38 -13.19
CA TYR A 142 -5.48 -3.39 -12.97
C TYR A 142 -6.29 -3.13 -11.70
N ALA A 143 -5.63 -2.88 -10.56
CA ALA A 143 -6.32 -2.60 -9.30
C ALA A 143 -7.16 -1.29 -9.34
N HIS A 144 -6.83 -0.33 -10.19
CA HIS A 144 -7.62 0.89 -10.37
C HIS A 144 -9.06 0.60 -10.82
N GLY A 145 -9.26 -0.48 -11.60
CA GLY A 145 -10.57 -0.95 -12.07
C GLY A 145 -11.38 -1.73 -11.02
N VAL A 146 -11.13 -1.52 -9.72
CA VAL A 146 -11.72 -2.27 -8.60
C VAL A 146 -13.23 -2.50 -8.69
N GLU A 147 -14.00 -1.58 -9.26
CA GLU A 147 -15.46 -1.70 -9.41
C GLU A 147 -15.87 -2.77 -10.43
N GLU A 148 -15.01 -3.04 -11.41
CA GLU A 148 -15.22 -4.01 -12.48
C GLU A 148 -14.69 -5.41 -12.11
N LEU A 149 -13.84 -5.48 -11.08
CA LEU A 149 -13.26 -6.73 -10.61
C LEU A 149 -14.30 -7.60 -9.88
N SER A 150 -14.23 -8.91 -10.15
CA SER A 150 -14.95 -9.91 -9.36
C SER A 150 -14.53 -9.87 -7.88
N ALA A 151 -15.34 -10.45 -7.00
CA ALA A 151 -15.00 -10.50 -5.57
C ALA A 151 -13.69 -11.26 -5.32
N ALA A 152 -13.43 -12.33 -6.07
CA ALA A 152 -12.21 -13.12 -5.95
C ALA A 152 -10.96 -12.33 -6.41
N GLU A 153 -11.05 -11.59 -7.52
CA GLU A 153 -9.96 -10.74 -8.01
C GLU A 153 -9.65 -9.60 -7.03
N ARG A 154 -10.68 -8.95 -6.49
CA ARG A 154 -10.51 -7.91 -5.45
C ARG A 154 -9.82 -8.46 -4.21
N LEU A 155 -10.21 -9.65 -3.77
CA LEU A 155 -9.63 -10.28 -2.59
C LEU A 155 -8.16 -10.61 -2.84
N ALA A 156 -7.83 -11.23 -3.98
CA ALA A 156 -6.46 -11.54 -4.35
C ALA A 156 -5.58 -10.29 -4.47
N ALA A 157 -6.11 -9.20 -5.07
CA ALA A 157 -5.41 -7.92 -5.14
C ALA A 157 -5.18 -7.30 -3.76
N ALA A 158 -6.17 -7.34 -2.86
CA ALA A 158 -6.03 -6.82 -1.51
C ALA A 158 -5.01 -7.64 -0.68
N GLN A 159 -5.02 -8.97 -0.81
CA GLN A 159 -4.05 -9.86 -0.17
C GLN A 159 -2.63 -9.64 -0.69
N PHE A 160 -2.48 -9.47 -2.01
CA PHE A 160 -1.21 -9.08 -2.62
C PHE A 160 -0.70 -7.77 -2.01
N LEU A 161 -1.52 -6.70 -1.99
CA LEU A 161 -1.10 -5.43 -1.41
C LEU A 161 -0.78 -5.55 0.08
N CYS A 162 -1.52 -6.33 0.87
CA CYS A 162 -1.16 -6.58 2.26
C CYS A 162 0.22 -7.22 2.37
N ASN A 163 0.52 -8.24 1.55
CA ASN A 163 1.81 -8.92 1.58
C ASN A 163 2.97 -8.05 1.11
N VAL A 164 2.75 -7.03 0.28
CA VAL A 164 3.77 -6.03 -0.06
C VAL A 164 4.26 -5.27 1.18
N PHE A 165 3.45 -5.17 2.24
CA PHE A 165 3.88 -4.58 3.52
C PHE A 165 4.81 -5.48 4.35
N ALA A 166 5.04 -6.74 3.96
CA ALA A 166 5.91 -7.66 4.69
C ALA A 166 7.34 -7.10 4.87
N HIS A 167 7.82 -6.30 3.92
CA HIS A 167 9.15 -5.71 3.94
C HIS A 167 9.10 -4.19 3.79
N ALA A 168 9.96 -3.51 4.55
CA ALA A 168 10.02 -2.05 4.53
C ALA A 168 10.32 -1.48 3.13
N ALA A 169 11.21 -2.12 2.36
CA ALA A 169 11.56 -1.67 1.01
C ALA A 169 10.40 -1.83 0.01
N ALA A 170 9.66 -2.95 0.08
CA ALA A 170 8.53 -3.21 -0.80
C ALA A 170 7.33 -2.30 -0.47
N SER A 171 7.07 -2.06 0.82
CA SER A 171 5.95 -1.24 1.32
C SER A 171 5.96 0.23 0.87
N GLU A 172 7.07 0.75 0.33
CA GLU A 172 7.11 2.10 -0.26
C GLU A 172 6.41 2.15 -1.63
N TRP A 173 6.42 1.04 -2.39
CA TRP A 173 5.80 0.97 -3.72
C TRP A 173 4.29 1.26 -3.73
N PRO A 174 3.43 0.64 -2.89
CA PRO A 174 2.00 0.90 -2.93
C PRO A 174 1.63 2.29 -2.40
N LEU A 175 2.57 2.98 -1.74
CA LEU A 175 2.41 4.32 -1.18
C LEU A 175 3.08 5.41 -2.04
N TYR A 176 3.64 5.02 -3.19
CA TYR A 176 4.36 5.95 -4.05
C TYR A 176 3.43 7.01 -4.63
N ILE A 177 3.82 8.27 -4.53
CA ILE A 177 2.98 9.43 -4.85
C ILE A 177 3.21 10.00 -6.25
N SER A 178 4.28 9.60 -6.95
CA SER A 178 4.54 10.11 -8.29
C SER A 178 3.38 9.77 -9.22
N GLU A 179 2.96 10.79 -9.97
CA GLU A 179 1.83 10.65 -10.87
C GLU A 179 2.21 9.86 -12.13
N TRP A 180 1.26 9.04 -12.57
CA TRP A 180 1.27 8.31 -13.83
C TRP A 180 -0.12 8.35 -14.43
N THR A 181 -0.27 7.91 -15.69
CA THR A 181 -1.56 7.99 -16.38
C THR A 181 -2.05 6.62 -16.81
N ALA A 182 -3.35 6.36 -16.63
CA ALA A 182 -4.04 5.24 -17.23
C ALA A 182 -5.47 5.66 -17.61
N GLY A 183 -5.91 5.27 -18.81
CA GLY A 183 -7.23 5.64 -19.32
C GLY A 183 -7.49 7.16 -19.35
N GLY A 184 -6.45 7.98 -19.53
CA GLY A 184 -6.53 9.45 -19.52
C GLY A 184 -6.70 10.10 -18.15
N ARG A 185 -6.60 9.33 -17.05
CA ARG A 185 -6.66 9.85 -15.67
C ARG A 185 -5.27 9.91 -15.06
N ALA A 186 -4.99 10.97 -14.32
CA ALA A 186 -3.80 11.05 -13.47
C ALA A 186 -4.03 10.20 -12.21
N LEU A 187 -3.14 9.25 -11.98
CA LEU A 187 -3.15 8.30 -10.88
C LEU A 187 -1.82 8.35 -10.12
N SER A 188 -1.82 7.77 -8.93
CA SER A 188 -0.60 7.44 -8.19
C SER A 188 -0.82 6.11 -7.50
N ASN A 189 0.26 5.46 -7.06
CA ASN A 189 0.14 4.17 -6.40
C ASN A 189 -0.67 4.31 -5.11
N LEU A 190 -0.39 5.36 -4.33
CA LEU A 190 -1.14 5.66 -3.11
C LEU A 190 -2.64 5.83 -3.37
N ARG A 191 -3.03 6.55 -4.42
CA ARG A 191 -4.45 6.75 -4.76
C ARG A 191 -5.15 5.45 -5.13
N VAL A 192 -4.49 4.60 -5.93
CA VAL A 192 -5.07 3.29 -6.30
C VAL A 192 -5.17 2.36 -5.08
N THR A 193 -4.12 2.28 -4.26
CA THR A 193 -4.10 1.48 -3.04
C THR A 193 -5.20 1.92 -2.07
N THR A 194 -5.38 3.23 -1.89
CA THR A 194 -6.45 3.82 -1.07
C THR A 194 -7.82 3.45 -1.59
N LYS A 195 -8.05 3.59 -2.90
CA LYS A 195 -9.29 3.19 -3.56
C LYS A 195 -9.61 1.72 -3.32
N LEU A 196 -8.67 0.81 -3.59
CA LEU A 196 -8.87 -0.63 -3.35
C LEU A 196 -9.19 -0.92 -1.87
N CYS A 197 -8.45 -0.29 -0.96
CA CYS A 197 -8.67 -0.40 0.48
C CYS A 197 -10.10 -0.01 0.87
N VAL A 198 -10.57 1.18 0.47
CA VAL A 198 -11.93 1.67 0.79
C VAL A 198 -13.00 0.73 0.25
N HIS A 199 -12.86 0.27 -1.00
CA HIS A 199 -13.81 -0.67 -1.62
C HIS A 199 -13.86 -2.02 -0.89
N CYS A 200 -12.73 -2.51 -0.36
CA CYS A 200 -12.67 -3.75 0.40
C CYS A 200 -13.24 -3.58 1.81
N VAL A 201 -12.82 -2.53 2.54
CA VAL A 201 -13.30 -2.19 3.89
C VAL A 201 -14.82 -2.06 3.94
N LEU A 202 -15.41 -1.43 2.93
CA LEU A 202 -16.85 -1.18 2.86
C LEU A 202 -17.61 -2.26 2.06
N SER A 203 -16.98 -3.40 1.80
CA SER A 203 -17.63 -4.52 1.12
C SER A 203 -18.65 -5.22 2.01
N ALA A 204 -19.76 -5.68 1.43
CA ALA A 204 -20.71 -6.58 2.09
C ALA A 204 -20.13 -7.98 2.31
N ASP A 205 -19.15 -8.40 1.50
CA ASP A 205 -18.45 -9.67 1.63
C ASP A 205 -17.45 -9.63 2.80
N ALA A 206 -17.52 -10.64 3.67
CA ALA A 206 -16.73 -10.67 4.90
C ALA A 206 -15.23 -10.89 4.66
N ALA A 207 -14.84 -11.67 3.65
CA ALA A 207 -13.44 -11.92 3.34
C ALA A 207 -12.78 -10.67 2.74
N LEU A 208 -13.50 -9.98 1.84
CA LEU A 208 -13.06 -8.67 1.34
C LEU A 208 -12.95 -7.65 2.46
N ARG A 209 -13.90 -7.63 3.39
CA ARG A 209 -13.86 -6.71 4.53
C ARG A 209 -12.67 -7.00 5.44
N ASP A 210 -12.41 -8.26 5.75
CA ASP A 210 -11.24 -8.65 6.54
C ASP A 210 -9.94 -8.15 5.88
N ALA A 211 -9.75 -8.45 4.59
CA ALA A 211 -8.58 -7.98 3.82
C ALA A 211 -8.50 -6.46 3.70
N GLY A 212 -9.64 -5.78 3.55
CA GLY A 212 -9.72 -4.33 3.56
C GLY A 212 -9.24 -3.74 4.89
N THR A 213 -9.68 -4.29 6.02
CA THR A 213 -9.25 -3.80 7.35
C THR A 213 -7.78 -4.07 7.63
N ALA A 214 -7.23 -5.18 7.14
CA ALA A 214 -5.80 -5.47 7.19
C ALA A 214 -5.00 -4.44 6.37
N LEU A 215 -5.46 -4.14 5.15
CA LEU A 215 -4.82 -3.15 4.28
C LEU A 215 -4.90 -1.73 4.87
N LEU A 216 -6.06 -1.33 5.40
CA LEU A 216 -6.27 -0.06 6.09
C LEU A 216 -5.28 0.10 7.24
N TYR A 217 -5.17 -0.93 8.08
CA TYR A 217 -4.23 -0.98 9.18
C TYR A 217 -2.79 -0.84 8.68
N ASN A 218 -2.38 -1.60 7.67
CA ASN A 218 -1.03 -1.56 7.12
C ASN A 218 -0.65 -0.19 6.55
N ILE A 219 -1.56 0.45 5.80
CA ILE A 219 -1.35 1.79 5.25
C ILE A 219 -1.14 2.79 6.38
N ALA A 220 -2.03 2.79 7.38
CA ALA A 220 -1.96 3.73 8.50
C ALA A 220 -0.77 3.47 9.43
N ALA A 221 -0.39 2.21 9.64
CA ALA A 221 0.73 1.79 10.48
C ALA A 221 2.09 2.10 9.86
N LYS A 222 2.15 2.30 8.55
CA LYS A 222 3.38 2.69 7.88
C LYS A 222 3.71 4.13 8.26
N GLU A 223 4.75 4.30 9.08
CA GLU A 223 5.40 5.59 9.25
C GLU A 223 6.03 6.01 7.93
N VAL A 224 5.31 6.83 7.19
CA VAL A 224 5.78 7.28 5.90
C VAL A 224 6.63 8.53 6.11
N LYS A 225 7.91 8.48 5.70
CA LYS A 225 8.71 9.71 5.51
C LYS A 225 8.13 10.57 4.39
N THR A 226 7.36 9.97 3.48
CA THR A 226 6.66 10.65 2.41
C THR A 226 5.28 11.08 2.90
N VAL A 227 4.97 12.36 2.75
CA VAL A 227 3.69 12.97 3.14
C VAL A 227 2.52 12.11 2.61
N MET A 228 1.78 11.43 3.49
CA MET A 228 0.42 11.01 3.14
C MET A 228 -0.39 12.28 2.96
N PHE A 229 -0.99 12.46 1.79
CA PHE A 229 -1.81 13.63 1.53
C PHE A 229 -3.03 13.63 2.47
N ASP A 230 -3.44 14.82 2.91
CA ASP A 230 -4.63 14.99 3.76
C ASP A 230 -5.86 14.33 3.12
N GLU A 231 -6.04 14.45 1.80
CA GLU A 231 -7.12 13.78 1.04
C GLU A 231 -7.17 12.26 1.30
N VAL A 232 -6.01 11.59 1.29
CA VAL A 232 -5.91 10.14 1.52
C VAL A 232 -6.23 9.81 2.98
N CYS A 233 -5.73 10.60 3.92
CA CYS A 233 -6.04 10.43 5.34
C CYS A 233 -7.55 10.57 5.60
N VAL A 234 -8.20 11.53 4.96
CA VAL A 234 -9.64 11.77 5.03
C VAL A 234 -10.42 10.59 4.44
N GLU A 235 -10.06 10.11 3.25
CA GLU A 235 -10.73 8.95 2.63
C GLU A 235 -10.65 7.69 3.51
N LEU A 236 -9.46 7.37 4.04
CA LEU A 236 -9.26 6.23 4.92
C LEU A 236 -10.00 6.39 6.26
N CYS A 237 -10.01 7.61 6.82
CA CYS A 237 -10.76 7.93 8.04
C CYS A 237 -12.26 7.71 7.84
N MET A 238 -12.83 8.23 6.75
CA MET A 238 -14.26 8.08 6.45
C MET A 238 -14.65 6.61 6.29
N ALA A 239 -13.82 5.82 5.60
CA ALA A 239 -14.05 4.38 5.48
C ALA A 239 -13.99 3.67 6.82
N ALA A 240 -13.03 4.02 7.69
CA ALA A 240 -12.92 3.46 9.04
C ALA A 240 -14.14 3.81 9.90
N LEU A 241 -14.58 5.08 9.92
CA LEU A 241 -15.74 5.53 10.67
C LEU A 241 -17.04 4.87 10.20
N GLN A 242 -17.21 4.73 8.88
CA GLN A 242 -18.37 4.03 8.31
C GLN A 242 -18.36 2.54 8.66
N LEU A 243 -17.20 1.88 8.63
CA LEU A 243 -17.08 0.49 9.09
C LEU A 243 -17.42 0.37 10.58
N VAL A 244 -16.90 1.25 11.44
CA VAL A 244 -17.15 1.24 12.89
C VAL A 244 -18.65 1.44 13.18
N ALA A 245 -19.35 2.26 12.39
CA ALA A 245 -20.80 2.41 12.49
C ALA A 245 -21.58 1.10 12.26
N TRP A 246 -20.98 0.08 11.64
CA TRP A 246 -21.58 -1.25 11.47
C TRP A 246 -21.38 -2.18 12.68
N ALA A 247 -20.68 -1.71 13.73
CA ALA A 247 -20.30 -2.53 14.88
C ALA A 247 -19.67 -3.87 14.47
N PRO A 248 -18.55 -3.85 13.72
CA PRO A 248 -17.95 -5.06 13.19
C PRO A 248 -17.38 -5.93 14.32
N PRO A 249 -17.03 -7.21 14.05
CA PRO A 249 -16.34 -8.05 15.01
C PRO A 249 -15.06 -7.39 15.53
N GLU A 250 -14.67 -7.77 16.75
CA GLU A 250 -13.63 -7.07 17.52
C GLU A 250 -12.30 -6.91 16.78
N GLU A 251 -11.86 -7.91 16.00
CA GLU A 251 -10.61 -7.82 15.22
C GLU A 251 -10.67 -6.71 14.16
N ALA A 252 -11.78 -6.62 13.42
CA ALA A 252 -11.98 -5.58 12.41
C ALA A 252 -12.17 -4.19 13.05
N LEU A 253 -12.86 -4.14 14.19
CA LEU A 253 -13.02 -2.92 15.00
C LEU A 253 -11.66 -2.40 15.47
N TRP A 254 -10.83 -3.28 16.05
CA TRP A 254 -9.50 -2.93 16.51
C TRP A 254 -8.62 -2.42 15.37
N ARG A 255 -8.58 -3.11 14.22
CA ARG A 255 -7.81 -2.64 13.05
C ARG A 255 -8.23 -1.26 12.57
N ALA A 256 -9.54 -0.99 12.51
CA ALA A 256 -10.08 0.30 12.11
C ALA A 256 -9.73 1.42 13.13
N LEU A 257 -9.88 1.15 14.42
CA LEU A 257 -9.53 2.11 15.48
C LEU A 257 -8.02 2.33 15.58
N ALA A 258 -7.21 1.29 15.40
CA ALA A 258 -5.76 1.39 15.37
C ALA A 258 -5.27 2.22 14.17
N ALA A 259 -5.94 2.10 13.02
CA ALA A 259 -5.70 2.98 11.88
C ALA A 259 -6.11 4.43 12.18
N LEU A 260 -7.31 4.65 12.73
CA LEU A 260 -7.79 5.99 13.11
C LEU A 260 -6.88 6.67 14.13
N ALA A 261 -6.42 5.94 15.15
CA ALA A 261 -5.48 6.42 16.16
C ALA A 261 -4.18 6.96 15.56
N ARG A 262 -3.77 6.45 14.39
CA ARG A 262 -2.60 6.97 13.66
C ARG A 262 -3.00 8.14 12.75
N LEU A 263 -4.10 8.02 12.02
CA LEU A 263 -4.58 9.06 11.10
C LEU A 263 -4.89 10.40 11.79
N VAL A 264 -5.38 10.40 13.03
CA VAL A 264 -5.62 11.64 13.81
C VAL A 264 -4.35 12.46 14.07
N HIS A 265 -3.18 11.84 13.96
CA HIS A 265 -1.89 12.52 14.07
C HIS A 265 -1.31 12.92 12.71
N HIS A 266 -1.72 12.27 11.63
CA HIS A 266 -1.21 12.52 10.28
C HIS A 266 -1.93 13.63 9.54
N SER A 267 -3.18 13.92 9.90
CA SER A 267 -3.97 14.99 9.27
C SER A 267 -4.68 15.84 10.31
N GLN A 268 -4.76 17.15 10.07
CA GLN A 268 -5.49 18.08 10.94
C GLN A 268 -7.01 17.99 10.76
N GLU A 269 -7.49 17.47 9.63
CA GLU A 269 -8.92 17.33 9.34
C GLU A 269 -9.51 16.10 10.03
N VAL A 270 -8.73 15.02 10.15
CA VAL A 270 -9.18 13.74 10.70
C VAL A 270 -9.77 13.87 12.12
N PRO A 271 -9.16 14.56 13.09
CA PRO A 271 -9.77 14.75 14.42
C PRO A 271 -11.16 15.41 14.37
N GLN A 272 -11.37 16.38 13.49
CA GLN A 272 -12.66 17.05 13.32
C GLN A 272 -13.70 16.10 12.74
N LEU A 273 -13.31 15.29 11.74
CA LEU A 273 -14.17 14.27 11.15
C LEU A 273 -14.60 13.23 12.20
N VAL A 274 -13.68 12.73 13.02
CA VAL A 274 -14.00 11.79 14.11
C VAL A 274 -15.02 12.39 15.09
N ALA A 275 -14.92 13.69 15.40
CA ALA A 275 -15.87 14.35 16.30
C ALA A 275 -17.27 14.55 15.70
N MET A 276 -17.39 14.59 14.37
CA MET A 276 -18.62 14.94 13.66
C MET A 276 -19.31 13.76 12.95
N VAL A 277 -18.57 12.70 12.62
CA VAL A 277 -19.03 11.64 11.72
C VAL A 277 -19.02 10.29 12.42
N GLY A 278 -20.13 9.56 12.29
CA GLY A 278 -20.25 8.20 12.82
C GLY A 278 -20.48 8.17 14.33
N PRO A 279 -20.46 6.97 14.94
CA PRO A 279 -20.52 6.84 16.39
C PRO A 279 -19.24 7.38 17.04
N ASP A 280 -19.37 8.00 18.20
CA ASP A 280 -18.23 8.35 19.06
C ASP A 280 -17.41 7.07 19.33
N PRO A 281 -16.09 7.05 19.04
CA PRO A 281 -15.23 5.90 19.34
C PRO A 281 -15.38 5.39 20.78
N ALA A 282 -15.65 6.28 21.74
CA ALA A 282 -15.87 5.93 23.15
C ALA A 282 -17.08 5.00 23.37
N ALA A 283 -18.03 4.95 22.43
CA ALA A 283 -19.17 4.02 22.49
C ALA A 283 -18.75 2.54 22.44
N PHE A 284 -17.53 2.25 21.97
CA PHE A 284 -16.99 0.89 21.86
C PHE A 284 -16.10 0.48 23.03
N ARG A 285 -16.01 1.31 24.08
CA ARG A 285 -15.21 0.99 25.27
C ARG A 285 -15.67 -0.30 25.95
N GLY A 286 -14.70 -1.04 26.49
CA GLY A 286 -14.94 -2.31 27.16
C GLY A 286 -15.08 -3.51 26.20
N THR A 287 -14.94 -3.29 24.89
CA THR A 287 -14.89 -4.41 23.92
C THR A 287 -13.65 -5.27 24.14
N SER A 288 -12.47 -4.64 24.29
CA SER A 288 -11.22 -5.29 24.70
C SER A 288 -10.20 -4.23 25.16
N PRO A 289 -9.16 -4.61 25.94
CA PRO A 289 -8.14 -3.65 26.38
C PRO A 289 -7.41 -2.96 25.22
N ARG A 290 -7.15 -3.68 24.13
CA ARG A 290 -6.48 -3.12 22.95
C ARG A 290 -7.36 -2.14 22.18
N VAL A 291 -8.67 -2.32 22.20
CA VAL A 291 -9.64 -1.36 21.61
C VAL A 291 -9.67 -0.08 22.46
N ASP A 292 -9.74 -0.23 23.78
CA ASP A 292 -9.76 0.90 24.71
C ASP A 292 -8.51 1.79 24.58
N GLU A 293 -7.34 1.18 24.40
CA GLU A 293 -6.07 1.88 24.16
C GLU A 293 -6.12 2.77 22.90
N GLN A 294 -6.66 2.26 21.78
CA GLN A 294 -6.76 3.05 20.56
C GLN A 294 -7.78 4.19 20.72
N ILE A 295 -8.88 3.95 21.44
CA ILE A 295 -9.87 4.98 21.75
C ILE A 295 -9.23 6.10 22.59
N ASP A 296 -8.40 5.77 23.58
CA ASP A 296 -7.71 6.77 24.40
C ASP A 296 -6.82 7.69 23.55
N ILE A 297 -6.04 7.12 22.63
CA ILE A 297 -5.19 7.88 21.69
C ILE A 297 -6.04 8.82 20.82
N ILE A 298 -7.12 8.29 20.22
CA ILE A 298 -8.03 9.07 19.36
C ILE A 298 -8.63 10.23 20.15
N MET A 299 -9.23 9.94 21.30
CA MET A 299 -9.98 10.94 22.07
C MET A 299 -9.07 12.01 22.67
N GLN A 300 -7.86 11.66 23.06
CA GLN A 300 -6.86 12.64 23.49
C GLN A 300 -6.57 13.65 22.37
N LYS A 301 -6.41 13.17 21.13
CA LYS A 301 -6.14 14.03 19.98
C LYS A 301 -7.35 14.87 19.59
N VAL A 302 -8.55 14.29 19.56
CA VAL A 302 -9.81 15.01 19.28
C VAL A 302 -10.03 16.15 20.28
N ALA A 303 -9.87 15.88 21.57
CA ALA A 303 -10.03 16.89 22.61
C ALA A 303 -9.05 18.07 22.45
N SER A 304 -7.81 17.79 22.03
CA SER A 304 -6.78 18.83 21.84
C SER A 304 -7.06 19.82 20.70
N VAL A 305 -7.93 19.46 19.75
CA VAL A 305 -8.29 20.30 18.59
C VAL A 305 -9.61 21.06 18.84
N ALA A 306 -10.42 20.61 19.80
CA ALA A 306 -11.68 21.25 20.18
C ALA A 306 -11.50 22.41 21.19
N SER A 307 -10.33 22.52 21.83
CA SER A 307 -9.96 23.58 22.78
C SER A 307 -9.29 24.76 22.09
#